data_AF-A0A946MW62-F1
#
_entry.id   AF-A0A946MW62-F1
#
_cell.length_a   1.000
_cell.length_b   1.000
_cell.length_c   1.000
_cell.angle_alpha   90.00
_cell.angle_beta   90.00
_cell.angle_gamma   90.00
#
_symmetry.space_group_name_H-M   'P 1'
#
loop_
_entity.id
_entity.type
_entity.pdbx_description
1 polymer ?
#
loop_
_entity_poly.entity_id
_entity_poly.type
_entity_poly.pdbx_seq_one_letter_code
_entity_poly.pdbx_strand_id
1 'polypeptide(L)'
;MVENPLTTIFGFIGSFYGLVVPLCTLFFLAILFLVSMSVPGAKPKGVGQAVYTYIMHGTSVLLMTIGALPTVFSVFAGVAYTGRTYIALLLVFACGGLLFLMQDQETHNLDSASKSVPEALYMTTLKVIGNLLAVLSTLSIFLSIVLASFQPGWWVTPFVLLLYGLLLSWCTRGSHDWELFKTMQITAAPAKSVSSKPKAKKAPAKKKKVAPKRKKR
;
A
#
# COMPACT_ATOMS: atom_id res chain seq x y z
N MET A 1 -22.00 -32.64 16.44
CA MET A 1 -20.88 -32.44 17.38
C MET A 1 -20.32 -31.07 17.11
N VAL A 2 -20.46 -30.13 18.05
CA VAL A 2 -19.88 -28.78 17.92
C VAL A 2 -18.40 -28.95 18.25
N GLU A 3 -17.53 -28.84 17.25
CA GLU A 3 -16.08 -28.79 17.47
C GLU A 3 -15.77 -27.66 18.44
N ASN A 4 -15.01 -27.96 19.48
CA ASN A 4 -14.71 -27.05 20.56
C ASN A 4 -13.94 -25.85 19.95
N PRO A 5 -14.44 -24.60 19.99
CA PRO A 5 -13.81 -23.48 19.28
C PRO A 5 -12.37 -23.20 19.76
N LEU A 6 -12.05 -23.61 20.99
CA LEU A 6 -10.70 -23.54 21.55
C LEU A 6 -9.71 -24.50 20.89
N THR A 7 -10.13 -25.67 20.41
CA THR A 7 -9.23 -26.60 19.69
C THR A 7 -8.89 -26.10 18.29
N THR A 8 -9.74 -25.27 17.67
CA THR A 8 -9.46 -24.63 16.37
C THR A 8 -8.54 -23.42 16.54
N ILE A 9 -8.67 -22.67 17.64
CA ILE A 9 -7.84 -21.50 17.97
C ILE A 9 -6.45 -21.88 18.54
N PHE A 10 -6.37 -22.94 19.35
CA PHE A 10 -5.10 -23.40 19.94
C PHE A 10 -4.52 -24.67 19.29
N GLY A 11 -5.20 -25.25 18.30
CA GLY A 11 -4.66 -26.33 17.47
C GLY A 11 -3.51 -25.85 16.59
N PHE A 12 -2.81 -26.77 15.91
CA PHE A 12 -1.64 -26.45 15.07
C PHE A 12 -1.90 -25.32 14.05
N ILE A 13 -3.10 -25.28 13.48
CA ILE A 13 -3.54 -24.24 12.55
C ILE A 13 -3.69 -22.89 13.30
N GLY A 14 -4.46 -22.85 14.39
CA GLY A 14 -4.69 -21.63 15.15
C GLY A 14 -3.44 -21.08 15.87
N SER A 15 -2.52 -21.94 16.30
CA SER A 15 -1.22 -21.54 16.87
C SER A 15 -0.23 -21.09 15.80
N PHE A 16 -0.22 -21.72 14.62
CA PHE A 16 0.54 -21.23 13.48
C PHE A 16 0.05 -19.85 13.04
N TYR A 17 -1.25 -19.67 12.76
CA TYR A 17 -1.77 -18.34 12.39
C TYR A 17 -1.70 -17.34 13.56
N GLY A 18 -1.96 -17.77 14.79
CA GLY A 18 -1.93 -16.93 15.99
C GLY A 18 -0.55 -16.41 16.36
N LEU A 19 0.54 -17.07 15.94
CA LEU A 19 1.91 -16.60 16.13
C LEU A 19 2.52 -16.00 14.86
N VAL A 20 2.35 -16.66 13.71
CA VAL A 20 2.93 -16.24 12.43
C VAL A 20 2.31 -14.94 11.95
N VAL A 21 0.99 -14.75 12.07
CA VAL A 21 0.35 -13.50 11.62
C VAL A 21 0.84 -12.29 12.41
N PRO A 22 0.87 -12.29 13.77
CA PRO A 22 1.47 -11.20 14.52
C PRO A 22 2.95 -10.98 14.23
N LEU A 23 3.74 -12.06 14.08
CA LEU A 23 5.18 -11.97 13.80
C LEU A 23 5.43 -11.34 12.41
N CYS A 24 4.71 -11.79 11.38
CA CYS A 24 4.76 -11.21 10.04
C CYS A 24 4.28 -9.75 10.05
N THR A 25 3.25 -9.43 10.83
CA THR A 25 2.76 -8.06 10.98
C THR A 25 3.82 -7.16 11.60
N LEU A 26 4.46 -7.59 12.69
CA LEU A 26 5.56 -6.87 13.34
C LEU A 26 6.77 -6.71 12.40
N PHE A 27 7.14 -7.76 11.68
CA PHE A 27 8.23 -7.73 10.72
C PHE A 27 7.95 -6.75 9.58
N PHE A 28 6.73 -6.76 9.04
CA PHE A 28 6.30 -5.82 8.02
C PHE A 28 6.32 -4.37 8.54
N LEU A 29 5.78 -4.13 9.74
CA LEU A 29 5.85 -2.84 10.44
C LEU A 29 7.30 -2.36 10.63
N ALA A 30 8.20 -3.26 11.01
CA ALA A 30 9.61 -2.94 11.21
C ALA A 30 10.30 -2.54 9.90
N ILE A 31 10.01 -3.25 8.80
CA ILE A 31 10.52 -2.89 7.46
C ILE A 31 9.99 -1.53 7.04
N LEU A 32 8.68 -1.28 7.19
CA LEU A 32 8.08 0.00 6.86
C LEU A 32 8.71 1.15 7.64
N PHE A 33 8.95 0.93 8.93
CA PHE A 33 9.58 1.91 9.81
C PHE A 33 11.03 2.19 9.38
N LEU A 34 11.82 1.15 9.09
CA LEU A 34 13.21 1.28 8.64
C LEU A 34 13.34 2.01 7.30
N VAL A 35 12.49 1.67 6.32
CA VAL A 35 12.49 2.32 5.00
C VAL A 35 12.08 3.78 5.13
N SER A 36 11.08 4.09 5.94
CA SER A 36 10.61 5.46 6.14
C SER A 36 11.60 6.33 6.93
N MET A 37 12.37 5.74 7.87
CA MET A 37 13.50 6.42 8.51
C MET A 37 14.70 6.67 7.59
N SER A 38 14.77 6.01 6.43
CA SER A 38 15.84 6.23 5.46
C SER A 38 15.67 7.52 4.65
N VAL A 39 14.54 8.23 4.81
CA VAL A 39 14.28 9.53 4.17
C VAL A 39 14.97 10.66 4.95
N PRO A 40 15.83 11.48 4.32
CA PRO A 40 16.51 12.58 4.99
C PRO A 40 15.52 13.57 5.62
N GLY A 41 15.66 13.85 6.92
CA GLY A 41 14.82 14.82 7.65
C GLY A 41 13.56 14.23 8.29
N ALA A 42 13.28 12.94 8.11
CA ALA A 42 12.12 12.28 8.73
C ALA A 42 12.30 12.12 10.26
N LYS A 43 11.35 12.64 11.04
CA LYS A 43 11.35 12.47 12.50
C LYS A 43 10.77 11.09 12.86
N PRO A 44 11.42 10.29 13.73
CA PRO A 44 10.96 8.92 14.05
C PRO A 44 9.51 8.86 14.55
N LYS A 45 9.08 9.86 15.34
CA LYS A 45 7.71 9.96 15.84
C LYS A 45 6.69 10.22 14.72
N GLY A 46 7.05 11.07 13.74
CA GLY A 46 6.20 11.35 12.58
C GLY A 46 6.07 10.16 11.64
N VAL A 47 7.18 9.42 11.46
CA VAL A 47 7.21 8.16 10.71
C VAL A 47 6.30 7.11 11.36
N GLY A 48 6.38 6.92 12.68
CA GLY A 48 5.52 5.98 13.39
C GLY A 48 4.04 6.31 13.26
N GLN A 49 3.69 7.59 13.36
CA GLN A 49 2.31 8.05 13.16
C GLN A 49 1.83 7.82 11.73
N ALA A 50 2.66 8.12 10.72
CA ALA A 50 2.33 7.88 9.32
C ALA A 50 2.12 6.39 9.00
N VAL A 51 2.93 5.50 9.58
CA VAL A 51 2.76 4.04 9.44
C VAL A 51 1.47 3.56 10.12
N TYR A 52 1.16 4.07 11.32
CA TYR A 52 -0.10 3.78 12.00
C TYR A 52 -1.30 4.21 11.15
N THR A 53 -1.29 5.45 10.64
CA THR A 53 -2.39 5.96 9.82
C THR A 53 -2.54 5.18 8.52
N TYR A 54 -1.43 4.75 7.91
CA TYR A 54 -1.46 3.82 6.76
C TYR A 54 -2.17 2.50 7.08
N ILE A 55 -1.84 1.86 8.21
CA ILE A 55 -2.48 0.60 8.63
C ILE A 55 -3.98 0.82 8.88
N MET A 56 -4.35 1.92 9.52
CA MET A 56 -5.74 2.24 9.80
C MET A 56 -6.53 2.60 8.53
N HIS A 57 -5.93 3.30 7.56
CA HIS A 57 -6.52 3.50 6.23
C HIS A 57 -6.74 2.17 5.51
N GLY A 58 -5.74 1.28 5.51
CA GLY A 58 -5.88 -0.06 4.93
C GLY A 58 -7.01 -0.86 5.60
N THR A 59 -7.08 -0.83 6.93
CA THR A 59 -8.13 -1.50 7.71
C THR A 59 -9.53 -0.96 7.38
N SER A 60 -9.65 0.36 7.23
CA SER A 60 -10.91 1.01 6.88
C SER A 60 -11.40 0.59 5.49
N VAL A 61 -10.49 0.55 4.51
CA VAL A 61 -10.81 0.07 3.16
C VAL A 61 -11.15 -1.42 3.14
N LEU A 62 -10.49 -2.25 3.96
CA LEU A 62 -10.86 -3.65 4.12
C LEU A 62 -12.28 -3.81 4.67
N LEU A 63 -12.65 -3.05 5.70
CA LEU A 63 -14.02 -3.07 6.26
C LEU A 63 -15.06 -2.64 5.23
N MET A 64 -14.78 -1.56 4.47
CA MET A 64 -15.64 -1.15 3.36
C MET A 64 -15.76 -2.26 2.31
N THR A 65 -14.67 -2.93 1.96
CA THR A 65 -14.67 -4.01 0.96
C THR A 65 -15.50 -5.20 1.45
N ILE A 66 -15.34 -5.60 2.72
CA ILE A 66 -16.11 -6.69 3.34
C ILE A 66 -17.60 -6.36 3.38
N GLY A 67 -17.97 -5.10 3.61
CA GLY A 67 -19.37 -4.66 3.55
C GLY A 67 -19.92 -4.59 2.13
N ALA A 68 -19.15 -4.03 1.18
CA ALA A 68 -19.63 -3.74 -0.17
C ALA A 68 -19.59 -4.96 -1.11
N LEU A 69 -18.50 -5.73 -1.12
CA LEU A 69 -18.28 -6.77 -2.12
C LEU A 69 -19.35 -7.88 -2.10
N PRO A 70 -19.79 -8.39 -0.93
CA PRO A 70 -20.92 -9.33 -0.87
C PRO A 70 -22.23 -8.71 -1.40
N THR A 71 -22.49 -7.44 -1.13
CA THR A 71 -23.71 -6.77 -1.62
C THR A 71 -23.71 -6.60 -3.14
N VAL A 72 -22.55 -6.32 -3.74
CA VAL A 72 -22.41 -6.30 -5.21
C VAL A 72 -22.61 -7.70 -5.77
N PHE A 73 -22.02 -8.71 -5.15
CA PHE A 73 -22.20 -10.10 -5.53
C PHE A 73 -23.67 -10.54 -5.49
N SER A 74 -24.41 -10.17 -4.44
CA SER A 74 -25.82 -10.53 -4.27
C SER A 74 -26.71 -9.94 -5.37
N VAL A 75 -26.40 -8.72 -5.83
CA VAL A 75 -27.11 -8.08 -6.95
C VAL A 75 -26.88 -8.84 -8.25
N PHE A 76 -25.63 -9.17 -8.59
CA PHE A 76 -25.32 -9.91 -9.82
C PHE A 76 -25.78 -11.37 -9.78
N ALA A 77 -25.80 -11.99 -8.60
CA ALA A 77 -26.30 -13.35 -8.41
C ALA A 77 -27.84 -13.42 -8.40
N GLY A 78 -28.54 -12.28 -8.30
CA GLY A 78 -30.00 -12.23 -8.16
C GLY A 78 -30.52 -12.81 -6.84
N VAL A 79 -29.66 -12.95 -5.83
CA VAL A 79 -30.00 -13.52 -4.52
C VAL A 79 -30.03 -12.40 -3.49
N ALA A 80 -31.23 -12.02 -3.03
CA ALA A 80 -31.35 -10.99 -2.01
C ALA A 80 -30.88 -11.50 -0.63
N TYR A 81 -30.08 -10.69 0.07
CA TYR A 81 -29.79 -10.94 1.48
C TYR A 81 -31.02 -10.69 2.35
N THR A 82 -31.09 -11.38 3.49
CA THR A 82 -32.08 -11.05 4.52
C THR A 82 -31.84 -9.63 5.04
N GLY A 83 -32.91 -8.92 5.44
CA GLY A 83 -32.80 -7.54 5.91
C GLY A 83 -31.79 -7.35 7.05
N ARG A 84 -31.67 -8.35 7.95
CA ARG A 84 -30.67 -8.34 9.04
C ARG A 84 -29.23 -8.41 8.52
N THR A 85 -28.97 -9.30 7.56
CA THR A 85 -27.64 -9.44 6.94
C THR A 85 -27.26 -8.18 6.17
N TYR A 86 -28.21 -7.59 5.43
CA TYR A 86 -27.96 -6.38 4.67
C TYR A 86 -27.63 -5.18 5.59
N ILE A 87 -28.40 -4.99 6.67
CA ILE A 87 -28.12 -3.94 7.67
C ILE A 87 -26.75 -4.16 8.32
N ALA A 88 -26.39 -5.40 8.66
CA ALA A 88 -25.08 -5.70 9.22
C ALA A 88 -23.94 -5.34 8.25
N LEU A 89 -24.05 -5.69 6.97
CA LEU A 89 -23.06 -5.34 5.95
C LEU A 89 -22.96 -3.84 5.74
N LEU A 90 -24.08 -3.12 5.73
CA LEU A 90 -24.09 -1.66 5.66
C LEU A 90 -23.46 -1.01 6.89
N LEU A 91 -23.68 -1.57 8.09
CA LEU A 91 -23.09 -1.04 9.31
C LEU A 91 -21.58 -1.26 9.36
N VAL A 92 -21.10 -2.43 8.89
CA VAL A 92 -19.67 -2.69 8.70
C VAL A 92 -19.07 -1.72 7.67
N PHE A 93 -19.76 -1.50 6.55
CA PHE A 93 -19.35 -0.54 5.53
C PHE A 93 -19.27 0.89 6.10
N ALA A 94 -20.29 1.34 6.82
CA ALA A 94 -20.37 2.66 7.42
C ALA A 94 -19.29 2.85 8.50
N CYS A 95 -19.02 1.83 9.31
CA CYS A 95 -17.94 1.83 10.28
C CYS A 95 -16.57 1.98 9.60
N GLY A 96 -16.33 1.25 8.51
CA GLY A 96 -15.15 1.45 7.65
C GLY A 96 -15.07 2.88 7.11
N GLY A 97 -16.19 3.43 6.63
CA GLY A 97 -16.37 4.83 6.22
C GLY A 97 -15.92 5.84 7.25
N LEU A 98 -16.46 5.72 8.46
CA LEU A 98 -16.20 6.66 9.54
C LEU A 98 -14.74 6.57 10.01
N LEU A 99 -14.20 5.35 10.14
CA LEU A 99 -12.78 5.16 10.44
C LEU A 99 -11.89 5.78 9.36
N PHE A 100 -12.22 5.61 8.08
CA PHE A 100 -11.46 6.21 6.98
C PHE A 100 -11.42 7.74 7.10
N LEU A 101 -12.57 8.38 7.34
CA LEU A 101 -12.67 9.85 7.49
C LEU A 101 -11.88 10.37 8.69
N MET A 102 -11.96 9.68 9.84
CA MET A 102 -11.19 10.07 11.04
C MET A 102 -9.68 10.02 10.76
N GLN A 103 -9.22 8.98 10.07
CA GLN A 103 -7.81 8.84 9.74
C GLN A 103 -7.36 9.82 8.67
N ASP A 104 -8.22 10.13 7.70
CA ASP A 104 -7.94 11.13 6.67
C ASP A 104 -7.65 12.50 7.29
N GLN A 105 -8.47 12.92 8.26
CA GLN A 105 -8.25 14.15 9.04
C GLN A 105 -6.91 14.13 9.79
N GLU A 106 -6.51 13.01 10.38
CA GLU A 106 -5.21 12.88 11.05
C GLU A 106 -4.03 12.93 10.06
N THR A 107 -4.18 12.44 8.83
CA THR A 107 -3.11 12.53 7.82
C THR A 107 -2.77 13.95 7.41
N HIS A 108 -3.72 14.88 7.49
CA HIS A 108 -3.51 16.29 7.12
C HIS A 108 -2.55 17.01 8.07
N ASN A 109 -2.39 16.52 9.30
CA ASN A 109 -1.52 17.11 10.31
C ASN A 109 -0.07 16.58 10.25
N LEU A 110 0.22 15.64 9.34
CA LEU A 110 1.53 15.00 9.23
C LEU A 110 2.46 15.72 8.25
N ASP A 111 3.75 15.70 8.58
CA ASP A 111 4.81 16.26 7.75
C ASP A 111 4.96 15.49 6.42
N SER A 112 5.11 16.21 5.31
CA SER A 112 5.11 15.64 3.95
C SER A 112 6.24 14.64 3.73
N ALA A 113 7.41 14.84 4.37
CA ALA A 113 8.53 13.91 4.27
C ALA A 113 8.19 12.54 4.91
N SER A 114 7.40 12.55 6.00
CA SER A 114 7.02 11.33 6.72
C SER A 114 5.86 10.57 6.05
N LYS A 115 5.03 11.26 5.26
CA LYS A 115 3.87 10.67 4.54
C LYS A 115 4.25 10.00 3.21
N SER A 116 5.34 10.44 2.57
CA SER A 116 5.71 10.02 1.22
C SER A 116 5.90 8.50 1.05
N VAL A 117 6.56 7.84 2.01
CA VAL A 117 6.87 6.41 1.93
C VAL A 117 5.62 5.53 2.14
N PRO A 118 4.82 5.70 3.21
CA PRO A 118 3.59 4.93 3.39
C PRO A 118 2.57 5.15 2.27
N GLU A 119 2.48 6.36 1.71
CA GLU A 119 1.58 6.66 0.59
C GLU A 119 2.00 5.93 -0.70
N ALA A 120 3.30 5.93 -1.02
CA ALA A 120 3.82 5.19 -2.17
C ALA A 120 3.58 3.67 -2.02
N LEU A 121 3.76 3.15 -0.80
CA LEU A 121 3.43 1.77 -0.48
C LEU A 121 1.94 1.47 -0.66
N TYR A 122 1.06 2.33 -0.17
CA TYR A 122 -0.39 2.18 -0.33
C TYR A 122 -0.80 2.06 -1.80
N MET A 123 -0.34 3.00 -2.63
CA MET A 123 -0.61 2.98 -4.07
C MET A 123 -0.05 1.72 -4.73
N THR A 124 1.17 1.31 -4.36
CA THR A 124 1.80 0.10 -4.91
C THR A 124 1.03 -1.16 -4.48
N THR A 125 0.65 -1.26 -3.21
CA THR A 125 -0.10 -2.39 -2.67
C THR A 125 -1.46 -2.53 -3.35
N LEU A 126 -2.21 -1.43 -3.50
CA LEU A 126 -3.48 -1.45 -4.23
C LEU A 126 -3.30 -1.85 -5.69
N LYS A 127 -2.24 -1.37 -6.36
CA LYS A 127 -1.94 -1.70 -7.76
C LYS A 127 -1.60 -3.19 -7.92
N VAL A 128 -0.80 -3.74 -7.01
CA VAL A 128 -0.45 -5.17 -6.98
C VAL A 128 -1.68 -6.03 -6.71
N ILE A 129 -2.49 -5.69 -5.70
CA ILE A 129 -3.72 -6.42 -5.37
C ILE A 129 -4.71 -6.37 -6.54
N GLY A 130 -4.94 -5.18 -7.12
CA GLY A 130 -5.85 -5.01 -8.25
C GLY A 130 -5.42 -5.84 -9.46
N ASN A 131 -4.13 -5.82 -9.81
CA ASN A 131 -3.59 -6.63 -10.90
C ASN A 131 -3.66 -8.13 -10.61
N LEU A 132 -3.34 -8.54 -9.38
CA LEU A 132 -3.42 -9.95 -8.96
C LEU A 132 -4.86 -10.46 -9.09
N LEU A 133 -5.84 -9.70 -8.61
CA LEU A 133 -7.25 -10.04 -8.73
C LEU A 133 -7.70 -10.12 -10.19
N ALA A 134 -7.28 -9.18 -11.03
CA ALA A 134 -7.60 -9.20 -12.46
C ALA A 134 -7.02 -10.44 -13.16
N VAL A 135 -5.76 -10.80 -12.87
CA VAL A 135 -5.11 -11.99 -13.42
C VAL A 135 -5.79 -13.27 -12.93
N LEU A 136 -5.99 -13.40 -11.62
CA LEU A 136 -6.66 -14.58 -11.03
C LEU A 136 -8.08 -14.75 -11.56
N SER A 137 -8.82 -13.66 -11.71
CA SER A 137 -10.17 -13.69 -12.27
C SER A 137 -10.16 -14.09 -13.74
N THR A 138 -9.26 -13.53 -14.54
CA THR A 138 -9.14 -13.88 -15.97
C THR A 138 -8.78 -15.36 -16.12
N LEU A 139 -7.85 -15.83 -15.31
CA LEU A 139 -7.46 -17.23 -15.24
C LEU A 139 -8.64 -18.11 -14.83
N SER A 140 -9.44 -17.69 -13.84
CA SER A 140 -10.64 -18.41 -13.41
C SER A 140 -11.66 -18.55 -14.55
N ILE A 141 -11.91 -17.49 -15.32
CA ILE A 141 -12.82 -17.55 -16.48
C ILE A 141 -12.27 -18.50 -17.54
N PHE A 142 -10.97 -18.39 -17.85
CA PHE A 142 -10.31 -19.24 -18.83
C PHE A 142 -10.39 -20.72 -18.44
N LEU A 143 -10.10 -21.06 -17.18
CA LEU A 143 -10.23 -22.43 -16.67
C LEU A 143 -11.67 -22.94 -16.76
N SER A 144 -12.67 -22.13 -16.38
CA SER A 144 -14.08 -22.54 -16.48
C SER A 144 -14.49 -22.88 -17.92
N ILE A 145 -13.98 -22.14 -18.91
CA ILE A 145 -14.22 -22.41 -20.34
C ILE A 145 -13.54 -23.71 -20.76
N VAL A 146 -12.26 -23.91 -20.42
CA VAL A 146 -11.49 -25.10 -20.80
C VAL A 146 -12.06 -26.37 -20.17
N LEU A 147 -12.48 -26.31 -18.91
CA LEU A 147 -13.07 -27.45 -18.19
C LEU A 147 -14.56 -27.65 -18.53
N ALA A 148 -15.16 -26.79 -19.35
CA ALA A 148 -16.60 -26.78 -19.65
C ALA A 148 -17.50 -26.84 -18.39
N SER A 149 -17.04 -26.24 -17.29
CA SER A 149 -17.71 -26.28 -15.99
C SER A 149 -18.65 -25.09 -15.84
N PHE A 150 -19.83 -25.21 -16.46
CA PHE A 150 -20.85 -24.16 -16.51
C PHE A 150 -21.96 -24.39 -15.49
N GLN A 151 -21.65 -24.23 -14.20
CA GLN A 151 -22.67 -24.23 -13.15
C GLN A 151 -23.48 -22.92 -13.15
N PRO A 152 -24.77 -22.91 -12.79
CA PRO A 152 -25.55 -21.67 -12.72
C PRO A 152 -24.83 -20.60 -11.86
N GLY A 153 -24.62 -19.41 -12.42
CA GLY A 153 -23.92 -18.31 -11.74
C GLY A 153 -22.39 -18.41 -11.69
N TRP A 154 -21.76 -19.37 -12.37
CA TRP A 154 -20.30 -19.58 -12.36
C TRP A 154 -19.48 -18.32 -12.72
N TRP A 155 -20.02 -17.47 -13.59
CA TRP A 155 -19.34 -16.27 -14.09
C TRP A 155 -19.40 -15.09 -13.10
N VAL A 156 -20.33 -15.10 -12.14
CA VAL A 156 -20.61 -13.94 -11.29
C VAL A 156 -19.40 -13.62 -10.39
N THR A 157 -18.84 -14.62 -9.72
CA THR A 157 -17.68 -14.45 -8.84
C THR A 157 -16.47 -13.88 -9.58
N PRO A 158 -15.97 -14.51 -10.66
CA PRO A 158 -14.84 -13.94 -11.38
C PRO A 158 -15.20 -12.59 -11.98
N PHE A 159 -16.38 -12.40 -12.56
CA PHE A 159 -16.74 -11.10 -13.14
C PHE A 159 -16.72 -9.95 -12.11
N VAL A 160 -17.28 -10.15 -10.91
CA VAL A 160 -17.24 -9.15 -9.83
C VAL A 160 -15.81 -8.89 -9.37
N LEU A 161 -14.99 -9.94 -9.24
CA LEU A 161 -13.57 -9.79 -8.85
C LEU A 161 -12.74 -9.10 -9.94
N LEU A 162 -13.03 -9.34 -11.22
CA LEU A 162 -12.41 -8.66 -12.35
C LEU A 162 -12.73 -7.16 -12.31
N LEU A 163 -14.02 -6.81 -12.16
CA LEU A 163 -14.46 -5.42 -12.05
C LEU A 163 -13.82 -4.73 -10.85
N TYR A 164 -13.78 -5.41 -9.70
CA TYR A 164 -13.14 -4.87 -8.50
C TYR A 164 -11.63 -4.68 -8.69
N GLY A 165 -10.94 -5.66 -9.26
CA GLY A 165 -9.50 -5.56 -9.56
C GLY A 165 -9.18 -4.45 -10.57
N LEU A 166 -9.99 -4.31 -11.61
CA LEU A 166 -9.89 -3.21 -12.59
C LEU A 166 -10.16 -1.86 -11.95
N LEU A 167 -11.16 -1.75 -11.07
CA LEU A 167 -11.47 -0.53 -10.35
C LEU A 167 -10.29 -0.12 -9.45
N LEU A 168 -9.69 -1.06 -8.70
CA LEU A 168 -8.50 -0.79 -7.91
C LEU A 168 -7.32 -0.34 -8.77
N SER A 169 -7.08 -1.04 -9.88
CA SER A 169 -6.01 -0.68 -10.82
C SER A 169 -6.25 0.72 -11.43
N TRP A 170 -7.51 1.06 -11.72
CA TRP A 170 -7.91 2.39 -12.18
C TRP A 170 -7.72 3.47 -11.12
N CYS A 171 -8.11 3.23 -9.86
CA CYS A 171 -7.91 4.17 -8.76
C CYS A 171 -6.42 4.45 -8.51
N THR A 172 -5.53 3.52 -8.88
CA THR A 172 -4.07 3.71 -8.81
C THR A 172 -3.45 4.30 -10.09
N ARG A 173 -4.24 4.60 -11.14
CA ARG A 173 -3.79 5.37 -12.32
C ARG A 173 -3.78 6.87 -11.97
N GLY A 174 -2.87 7.27 -11.08
CA GLY A 174 -2.73 8.64 -10.60
C GLY A 174 -1.28 9.17 -10.65
N SER A 175 -1.07 10.16 -11.52
CA SER A 175 -0.01 11.20 -11.58
C SER A 175 1.49 10.87 -11.60
N HIS A 176 2.00 9.73 -11.09
CA HIS A 176 3.45 9.51 -11.01
C HIS A 176 4.05 8.75 -12.21
N ASP A 177 3.24 8.02 -12.98
CA ASP A 177 3.70 7.29 -14.17
C ASP A 177 4.23 8.25 -15.26
N TRP A 178 3.76 9.51 -15.30
CA TRP A 178 4.25 10.55 -16.24
C TRP A 178 5.63 11.11 -15.87
N GLU A 179 5.91 11.32 -14.58
CA GLU A 179 7.21 11.82 -14.11
C GLU A 179 8.30 10.73 -14.18
N LEU A 180 7.95 9.46 -13.94
CA LEU A 180 8.85 8.32 -14.16
C LEU A 180 9.16 8.09 -15.64
N PHE A 181 8.17 8.26 -16.54
CA PHE A 181 8.43 8.19 -17.98
C PHE A 181 9.33 9.34 -18.46
N LYS A 182 9.17 10.55 -17.90
CA LYS A 182 10.06 11.69 -18.16
C LYS A 182 11.47 11.49 -17.63
N THR A 183 11.65 11.01 -16.40
CA THR A 183 12.99 10.72 -15.86
C THR A 183 13.67 9.58 -16.61
N MET A 184 12.93 8.57 -17.07
CA MET A 184 13.47 7.50 -17.91
C MET A 184 13.85 8.00 -19.31
N GLN A 185 13.09 8.95 -19.90
CA GLN A 185 13.45 9.61 -21.15
C GLN A 185 14.67 10.55 -21.02
N ILE A 186 14.86 11.22 -19.88
CA ILE A 186 16.04 12.07 -19.64
C ILE A 186 17.30 11.21 -19.42
N THR A 187 17.16 9.99 -18.88
CA THR A 187 18.27 9.04 -18.71
C THR A 187 18.64 8.29 -20.02
N ALA A 188 17.79 8.35 -21.04
CA ALA A 188 18.05 7.81 -22.39
C ALA A 188 18.72 8.83 -23.34
N ALA A 189 19.03 10.04 -22.89
CA ALA A 189 19.92 10.93 -23.62
C ALA A 189 21.37 10.44 -23.45
N PRO A 190 22.12 10.13 -24.53
CA PRO A 190 23.45 9.58 -24.41
C PRO A 190 24.34 10.58 -23.69
N ALA A 191 24.88 10.15 -22.55
CA ALA A 191 25.94 10.85 -21.84
C ALA A 191 27.09 11.09 -22.83
N LYS A 192 27.23 12.34 -23.29
CA LYS A 192 28.46 12.78 -23.95
C LYS A 192 29.60 12.51 -22.98
N SER A 193 30.45 11.57 -23.37
CA SER A 193 31.70 11.24 -22.72
C SER A 193 32.55 12.50 -22.53
N VAL A 194 32.58 13.06 -21.33
CA VAL A 194 33.64 14.00 -20.95
C VAL A 194 34.80 13.14 -20.48
N SER A 195 35.66 12.85 -21.45
CA SER A 195 36.98 12.25 -21.33
C SER A 195 37.76 12.80 -20.11
N SER A 196 38.24 11.85 -19.31
CA SER A 196 39.25 12.02 -18.28
C SER A 196 40.53 12.67 -18.83
N LYS A 197 41.00 13.75 -18.21
CA LYS A 197 42.40 14.15 -18.25
C LYS A 197 43.00 14.10 -16.83
N PRO A 198 44.03 13.28 -16.57
CA PRO A 198 44.73 13.25 -15.28
C PRO A 198 46.01 14.13 -15.32
N LYS A 199 46.28 14.87 -14.24
CA LYS A 199 47.58 15.42 -13.78
C LYS A 199 47.30 16.42 -12.63
N ALA A 200 48.01 16.52 -11.52
CA ALA A 200 49.10 15.78 -10.89
C ALA A 200 49.20 16.30 -9.44
N LYS A 201 49.70 15.45 -8.54
CA LYS A 201 50.03 15.76 -7.13
C LYS A 201 50.86 17.05 -6.99
N LYS A 202 50.54 17.88 -5.99
CA LYS A 202 51.52 18.50 -5.08
C LYS A 202 50.86 18.87 -3.74
N ALA A 203 51.56 18.51 -2.67
CA ALA A 203 51.17 18.56 -1.26
C ALA A 203 51.33 19.99 -0.65
N PRO A 204 51.00 20.21 0.64
CA PRO A 204 50.48 21.47 1.19
C PRO A 204 51.55 22.42 1.77
N ALA A 205 51.23 23.72 1.90
CA ALA A 205 52.06 24.67 2.65
C ALA A 205 51.26 25.75 3.42
N LYS A 206 51.20 25.53 4.74
CA LYS A 206 51.38 26.47 5.88
C LYS A 206 50.56 27.77 6.04
N LYS A 207 49.88 27.80 7.19
CA LYS A 207 49.47 28.92 8.06
C LYS A 207 50.38 30.17 8.02
N LYS A 208 49.76 31.36 8.08
CA LYS A 208 50.22 32.44 8.99
C LYS A 208 49.04 33.36 9.39
N LYS A 209 48.80 33.44 10.71
CA LYS A 209 48.01 34.50 11.38
C LYS A 209 48.74 35.85 11.20
N VAL A 210 47.99 36.96 11.30
CA VAL A 210 48.20 38.11 12.21
C VAL A 210 47.41 39.33 11.69
N ALA A 211 46.44 39.81 12.49
CA ALA A 211 45.93 41.18 12.47
C ALA A 211 46.90 42.08 13.26
N PRO A 212 46.97 43.42 13.07
CA PRO A 212 46.00 44.26 13.79
C PRO A 212 45.69 45.68 13.21
N LYS A 213 44.56 46.22 13.68
CA LYS A 213 44.23 47.63 14.01
C LYS A 213 44.57 48.76 13.01
N ARG A 214 43.52 49.51 12.61
CA ARG A 214 43.60 50.98 12.54
C ARG A 214 42.29 51.65 12.99
N LYS A 215 42.47 52.85 13.54
CA LYS A 215 41.70 53.55 14.58
C LYS A 215 40.71 54.58 13.98
N LYS A 216 39.66 54.88 14.75
CA LYS A 216 38.77 56.06 14.70
C LYS A 216 39.38 57.33 14.07
N ARG A 217 38.55 58.02 13.26
CA ARG A 217 38.20 59.42 13.51
C ARG A 217 36.80 59.69 12.98
#